data_AF-A0A8J7ABE3-F1
#
_entry.id   AF-A0A8J7ABE3-F1
#
_cell.length_a   1.000
_cell.length_b   1.000
_cell.length_c   1.000
_cell.angle_alpha   90.00
_cell.angle_beta   90.00
_cell.angle_gamma   90.00
#
_symmetry.space_group_name_H-M   'P 1'
#
loop_
_entity.id
_entity.type
_entity.pdbx_description
1 polymer ?
#
loop_
_entity_poly.entity_id
_entity_poly.type
_entity_poly.pdbx_seq_one_letter_code
_entity_poly.pdbx_strand_id
1 'polypeptide(L)'
;MSPASDPDRSSNDPDQPDLETLRNQMNLELEGISANQLYHLANQAVDQKLITAHGYRGGQYELLRQGEFILLSPSEAIQYLQELLQDSDA
;
A
#
# COMPACT_ATOMS: atom_id res chain seq x y z
N MET A 1 32.13 -54.82 17.42
CA MET A 1 31.38 -54.31 16.26
C MET A 1 29.94 -54.15 16.69
N SER A 2 29.50 -52.90 16.87
CA SER A 2 28.13 -52.51 17.19
C SER A 2 27.77 -51.31 16.31
N PRO A 3 26.50 -51.18 15.90
CA PRO A 3 26.10 -50.36 14.76
C PRO A 3 26.17 -48.86 15.09
N ALA A 4 26.73 -48.08 14.17
CA ALA A 4 26.64 -46.63 14.22
C ALA A 4 25.19 -46.23 13.92
N SER A 5 24.64 -45.42 14.83
CA SER A 5 23.27 -44.93 14.85
C SER A 5 22.87 -44.17 13.58
N ASP A 6 21.58 -44.24 13.31
CA ASP A 6 20.84 -43.67 12.20
C ASP A 6 21.20 -42.22 11.83
N PRO A 7 21.08 -41.89 10.52
CA PRO A 7 21.26 -40.54 10.01
C PRO A 7 20.00 -39.69 10.21
N ASP A 8 20.22 -38.38 10.18
CA ASP A 8 19.26 -37.40 9.70
C ASP A 8 18.05 -37.09 10.61
N ARG A 9 18.29 -36.25 11.62
CA ARG A 9 17.24 -35.32 12.07
C ARG A 9 17.40 -34.02 11.28
N SER A 10 16.89 -34.04 10.05
CA SER A 10 16.52 -32.84 9.31
C SER A 10 15.49 -32.07 10.16
N SER A 11 15.96 -30.96 10.73
CA SER A 11 15.18 -30.03 11.54
C SER A 11 14.17 -29.28 10.67
N ASN A 12 13.11 -29.95 10.24
CA ASN A 12 11.91 -29.25 9.77
C ASN A 12 11.10 -28.83 11.01
N ASP A 13 11.39 -27.62 11.50
CA ASP A 13 10.60 -26.95 12.52
C ASP A 13 9.30 -26.42 11.86
N PRO A 14 8.11 -26.97 12.17
CA PRO A 14 6.87 -26.68 11.44
C PRO A 14 6.23 -25.32 11.77
N ASP A 15 6.85 -24.53 12.65
CA ASP A 15 6.29 -23.27 13.17
C ASP A 15 6.87 -22.00 12.51
N GLN A 16 7.78 -22.12 11.52
CA GLN A 16 8.26 -20.96 10.78
C GLN A 16 7.38 -20.70 9.55
N PRO A 17 6.74 -19.53 9.43
CA PRO A 17 6.02 -19.18 8.22
C PRO A 17 6.98 -19.22 7.03
N ASP A 18 6.58 -19.90 5.96
CA ASP A 18 7.38 -19.94 4.74
C ASP A 18 7.57 -18.53 4.16
N LEU A 19 8.58 -18.40 3.29
CA LEU A 19 8.97 -17.12 2.71
C LEU A 19 7.81 -16.46 1.92
N GLU A 20 6.94 -17.28 1.33
CA GLU A 20 5.79 -16.81 0.56
C GLU A 20 4.72 -16.19 1.47
N THR A 21 4.43 -16.84 2.59
CA THR A 21 3.54 -16.34 3.64
C THR A 21 4.05 -15.02 4.22
N LEU A 22 5.36 -14.93 4.50
CA LEU A 22 5.98 -13.70 4.99
C LEU A 22 5.92 -12.58 3.94
N ARG A 23 6.18 -12.89 2.67
CA ARG A 23 6.08 -11.93 1.56
C ARG A 23 4.66 -11.41 1.38
N ASN A 24 3.66 -12.29 1.46
CA ASN A 24 2.27 -11.90 1.37
C ASN A 24 1.84 -10.99 2.53
N GLN A 25 2.27 -11.29 3.76
CA GLN A 25 2.03 -10.42 4.91
C GLN A 25 2.65 -9.04 4.71
N MET A 26 3.92 -8.96 4.29
CA MET A 26 4.58 -7.69 4.00
C MET A 26 3.85 -6.91 2.90
N ASN A 27 3.39 -7.57 1.83
CA ASN A 27 2.64 -6.91 0.76
C ASN A 27 1.33 -6.32 1.29
N LEU A 28 0.58 -7.05 2.11
CA LEU A 28 -0.67 -6.57 2.71
C LEU A 28 -0.44 -5.37 3.65
N GLU A 29 0.64 -5.39 4.42
CA GLU A 29 1.03 -4.24 5.27
C GLU A 29 1.39 -3.01 4.42
N LEU A 30 2.15 -3.21 3.34
CA LEU A 30 2.51 -2.14 2.40
C LEU A 30 1.27 -1.56 1.71
N GLU A 31 0.34 -2.42 1.28
CA GLU A 31 -0.94 -2.00 0.71
C GLU A 31 -1.75 -1.17 1.73
N GLY A 32 -1.81 -1.59 2.99
CA GLY A 32 -2.48 -0.84 4.06
C GLY A 32 -1.86 0.53 4.32
N ILE A 33 -0.53 0.61 4.35
CA ILE A 33 0.21 1.89 4.48
C ILE A 33 -0.10 2.82 3.30
N SER A 34 -0.10 2.28 2.08
CA SER A 34 -0.36 3.06 0.86
C SER A 34 -1.79 3.61 0.82
N ALA A 35 -2.78 2.83 1.27
CA ALA A 35 -4.17 3.26 1.33
C ALA A 35 -4.38 4.37 2.38
N ASN A 36 -3.76 4.24 3.56
CA ASN A 36 -3.80 5.27 4.58
C ASN A 36 -3.14 6.56 4.11
N GLN A 37 -1.95 6.46 3.49
CA GLN A 37 -1.23 7.62 2.94
C GLN A 37 -2.09 8.35 1.90
N LEU A 38 -2.67 7.62 0.95
CA LEU A 38 -3.53 8.20 -0.08
C LEU A 38 -4.72 8.93 0.52
N TYR A 39 -5.40 8.31 1.50
CA TYR A 39 -6.54 8.92 2.20
C TYR A 39 -6.14 10.22 2.93
N HIS A 40 -4.99 10.23 3.61
CA HIS A 40 -4.49 11.42 4.31
C HIS A 40 -4.17 12.57 3.34
N LEU A 41 -3.45 12.29 2.26
CA LEU A 41 -3.12 13.29 1.23
C LEU A 41 -4.38 13.88 0.59
N ALA A 42 -5.35 13.02 0.27
CA ALA A 42 -6.59 13.46 -0.38
C ALA A 42 -7.44 14.34 0.56
N ASN A 43 -7.52 14.00 1.85
CA ASN A 43 -8.19 14.85 2.83
C ASN A 43 -7.49 16.19 3.01
N GLN A 44 -6.15 16.20 3.09
CA GLN A 44 -5.41 17.46 3.15
C GLN A 44 -5.69 18.34 1.93
N ALA A 45 -5.73 17.76 0.72
CA ALA A 45 -6.06 18.49 -0.49
C ALA A 45 -7.51 19.03 -0.50
N VAL A 46 -8.47 18.32 0.10
CA VAL A 46 -9.85 18.81 0.32
C VAL A 46 -9.85 19.98 1.30
N ASP A 47 -9.17 19.84 2.44
CA ASP A 47 -9.11 20.88 3.48
C ASP A 47 -8.48 22.18 2.95
N GLN A 48 -7.48 22.07 2.08
CA GLN A 48 -6.86 23.20 1.37
C GLN A 48 -7.66 23.67 0.15
N LYS A 49 -8.81 23.06 -0.16
CA LYS A 49 -9.69 23.39 -1.30
C LYS A 49 -9.02 23.24 -2.67
N LEU A 50 -7.98 22.42 -2.76
CA LEU A 50 -7.28 22.10 -4.02
C LEU A 50 -8.06 21.10 -4.87
N ILE A 51 -8.81 20.22 -4.19
CA ILE A 51 -9.82 19.34 -4.77
C ILE A 51 -11.12 19.49 -3.99
N THR A 52 -12.25 19.10 -4.60
CA THR A 52 -13.57 19.17 -4.00
C THR A 52 -13.94 17.88 -3.27
N ALA A 53 -13.59 16.72 -3.83
CA ALA A 53 -13.92 15.42 -3.27
C ALA A 53 -12.96 14.34 -3.81
N HIS A 54 -12.93 13.19 -3.15
CA HIS A 54 -12.19 12.01 -3.57
C HIS A 54 -12.94 10.71 -3.22
N GLY A 55 -12.57 9.61 -3.87
CA GLY A 55 -13.12 8.29 -3.59
C GLY A 55 -12.39 7.18 -4.34
N TYR A 56 -12.70 5.92 -4.04
CA TYR A 56 -12.17 4.76 -4.76
C TYR A 56 -13.30 3.95 -5.37
N ARG A 57 -13.24 3.73 -6.69
CA ARG A 57 -14.26 3.01 -7.44
C ARG A 57 -13.62 2.25 -8.60
N GLY A 58 -14.00 0.99 -8.77
CA GLY A 58 -13.66 0.21 -9.96
C GLY A 58 -12.15 -0.01 -10.19
N GLY A 59 -11.35 -0.02 -9.12
CA GLY A 59 -9.89 -0.18 -9.23
C GLY A 59 -9.13 1.15 -9.29
N GLN A 60 -9.83 2.27 -9.44
CA GLN A 60 -9.26 3.60 -9.62
C GLN A 60 -9.62 4.52 -8.46
N TYR A 61 -8.73 5.45 -8.17
CA TYR A 61 -8.98 6.57 -7.30
C TYR A 61 -9.53 7.73 -8.12
N GLU A 62 -10.67 8.26 -7.69
CA GLU A 62 -11.38 9.37 -8.32
C GLU A 62 -11.09 10.65 -7.53
N LEU A 63 -10.64 11.69 -8.22
CA LEU A 63 -10.43 13.03 -7.66
C LEU A 63 -11.33 14.02 -8.40
N LEU A 64 -12.17 14.78 -7.68
CA LEU A 64 -12.96 15.86 -8.26
C LEU A 64 -12.21 17.19 -8.10
N ARG A 65 -11.71 17.75 -9.20
CA ARG A 65 -10.96 19.01 -9.21
C ARG A 65 -11.57 19.96 -10.22
N GLN A 66 -11.92 21.17 -9.80
CA GLN A 66 -12.47 22.22 -10.69
C GLN A 66 -13.68 21.77 -11.53
N GLY A 67 -14.48 20.82 -11.02
CA GLY A 67 -15.66 20.28 -11.71
C GLY A 67 -15.37 19.09 -12.63
N GLU A 68 -14.12 18.65 -12.74
CA GLU A 68 -13.71 17.51 -13.56
C GLU A 68 -13.23 16.35 -12.69
N PHE A 69 -13.54 15.12 -13.13
CA PHE A 69 -13.04 13.90 -12.50
C PHE A 69 -11.72 13.48 -13.13
N ILE A 70 -10.71 13.30 -12.29
CA ILE A 70 -9.42 12.72 -12.63
C ILE A 70 -9.42 11.29 -12.06
N LEU A 71 -9.18 10.31 -12.93
CA LEU A 71 -9.13 8.90 -12.57
C LEU A 71 -7.68 8.43 -12.62
N LEU A 72 -7.19 7.91 -11.50
CA LEU A 72 -5.78 7.51 -11.33
C LEU A 72 -5.72 6.13 -10.68
N SER A 73 -4.65 5.37 -10.92
CA SER A 73 -4.30 4.28 -10.02
C SER A 73 -3.95 4.83 -8.62
N PRO A 74 -4.02 4.01 -7.55
CA PRO A 74 -3.63 4.47 -6.21
C PRO A 74 -2.23 5.10 -6.15
N SER A 75 -1.25 4.50 -6.85
CA SER A 75 0.12 5.03 -6.93
C SER A 75 0.21 6.38 -7.63
N GLU A 76 -0.50 6.55 -8.75
CA GLU A 76 -0.53 7.82 -9.47
C GLU A 76 -1.25 8.90 -8.65
N ALA A 77 -2.30 8.53 -7.92
CA ALA A 77 -3.02 9.46 -7.05
C ALA A 77 -2.15 9.96 -5.89
N ILE A 78 -1.34 9.08 -5.27
CA ILE A 78 -0.38 9.47 -4.23
C ILE A 78 0.59 10.52 -4.78
N GLN A 79 1.22 10.23 -5.92
CA GLN A 79 2.18 11.14 -6.54
C GLN A 79 1.54 12.48 -6.90
N TYR A 80 0.37 12.44 -7.54
CA TYR A 80 -0.39 13.62 -7.94
C TYR A 80 -0.74 14.53 -6.76
N LEU A 81 -1.23 13.94 -5.65
CA LEU A 81 -1.62 14.71 -4.47
C LEU A 81 -0.40 15.30 -3.74
N GLN A 82 0.73 14.58 -3.73
CA GLN A 82 1.98 15.11 -3.17
C GLN A 82 2.46 16.35 -3.93
N GLU A 83 2.48 16.27 -5.27
CA GLU A 83 2.83 17.41 -6.13
C GLU A 83 1.86 18.57 -5.93
N LEU A 84 0.56 18.28 -5.93
CA LEU A 84 -0.49 19.29 -5.76
C LEU A 84 -0.37 20.05 -4.44
N LEU A 85 -0.01 19.35 -3.35
CA LEU A 85 0.17 19.95 -2.02
C LEU A 85 1.49 20.72 -1.89
N GLN A 86 2.54 20.30 -2.60
CA GLN A 86 3.81 21.05 -2.62
C GLN A 86 3.67 22.37 -3.36
N ASP A 87 2.96 22.38 -4.49
CA ASP A 87 2.74 23.59 -5.30
C ASP A 87 1.89 24.64 -4.58
N SER A 88 1.04 24.24 -3.63
CA SER A 88 0.19 25.15 -2.84
C SER A 88 0.89 25.80 -1.64
N ASP A 89 2.01 25.25 -1.19
CA ASP A 89 2.81 25.78 -0.08
C ASP A 89 3.90 26.79 -0.57
N ALA A 90 3.97 27.06 -1.88
CA ALA A 90 4.91 27.98 -2.53
C ALA A 90 4.29 29.36 -2.82
#